data_AF-W2P305-F1
#
_entry.id   AF-W2P305-F1
#
_cell.length_a   1.000
_cell.length_b   1.000
_cell.length_c   1.000
_cell.angle_alpha   90.00
_cell.angle_beta   90.00
_cell.angle_gamma   90.00
#
_symmetry.space_group_name_H-M   'P 1'
#
loop_
_entity.id
_entity.type
_entity.pdbx_description
1 polymer ?
#
loop_
_entity_poly.entity_id
_entity_poly.type
_entity_poly.pdbx_seq_one_letter_code
_entity_poly.pdbx_strand_id
1 'polypeptide(L)'
;MAGDDVTVHKPTLEVTGKVAAGKAEEEFRNYKDSDRHALVSRHYALMRKNQTVAFQEKMQAKYGSFSNTKMTVWETFAALKGYVDSSDPDSSLPNLEHMLQTAEGIRAAGHPDWFQLVGLLHDMGKIQYLWGHPEDGQEGTADGDQWALGGDTWV
;
A
#
# COMPACT_ATOMS: atom_id res chain seq x y z
N MET A 1 -10.43 -2.15 -38.15
CA MET A 1 -11.61 -2.04 -37.26
C MET A 1 -11.24 -1.01 -36.23
N ALA A 2 -11.93 0.14 -36.22
CA ALA A 2 -11.70 1.20 -35.25
C ALA A 2 -12.13 0.69 -33.88
N GLY A 3 -11.27 0.80 -32.87
CA GLY A 3 -11.61 0.46 -31.50
C GLY A 3 -12.55 1.53 -30.96
N ASP A 4 -13.71 1.11 -30.48
CA ASP A 4 -14.65 1.99 -29.79
C ASP A 4 -13.96 2.58 -28.55
N ASP A 5 -13.95 3.91 -28.48
CA ASP A 5 -13.46 4.66 -27.34
C ASP A 5 -14.45 4.47 -26.18
N VAL A 6 -14.15 3.51 -25.30
CA VAL A 6 -14.94 3.27 -24.11
C VAL A 6 -14.71 4.41 -23.14
N THR A 7 -15.59 5.40 -23.16
CA THR A 7 -15.67 6.42 -22.10
C THR A 7 -15.99 5.73 -20.78
N VAL A 8 -14.96 5.54 -19.95
CA VAL A 8 -15.11 5.09 -18.56
C VAL A 8 -15.72 6.24 -17.77
N HIS A 9 -17.03 6.18 -17.53
CA HIS A 9 -17.68 7.11 -16.62
C HIS A 9 -17.26 6.77 -15.19
N LYS A 10 -16.25 7.47 -14.67
CA LYS A 10 -15.91 7.37 -13.24
C LYS A 10 -17.12 7.89 -12.44
N PRO A 11 -17.69 7.11 -11.51
CA PRO A 11 -18.74 7.62 -10.64
C PRO A 11 -18.16 8.76 -9.81
N THR A 12 -18.77 9.95 -9.93
CA THR A 12 -18.37 11.11 -9.14
C THR A 12 -18.94 10.92 -7.74
N LEU A 13 -18.09 10.65 -6.75
CA LEU A 13 -18.48 10.75 -5.36
C LEU A 13 -18.58 12.23 -5.00
N GLU A 14 -19.72 12.66 -4.44
CA GLU A 14 -19.87 14.02 -3.95
C GLU A 14 -18.89 14.27 -2.81
N VAL A 15 -18.06 15.30 -2.95
CA VAL A 15 -17.10 15.75 -1.93
C VAL A 15 -17.66 17.04 -1.34
N THR A 16 -17.90 17.05 -0.03
CA THR A 16 -18.47 18.20 0.68
C THR A 16 -17.46 18.97 1.51
N GLY A 17 -16.22 18.47 1.63
CA GLY A 17 -15.14 19.12 2.39
C GLY A 17 -13.86 19.37 1.59
N LYS A 18 -12.88 20.02 2.24
CA LYS A 18 -11.57 20.35 1.66
C LYS A 18 -10.48 19.51 2.33
N VAL A 19 -9.68 18.80 1.53
CA VAL A 19 -8.47 18.10 1.97
C VAL A 19 -7.27 18.80 1.35
N ALA A 20 -6.30 19.21 2.16
CA ALA A 20 -5.06 19.85 1.69
C ALA A 20 -3.91 18.84 1.74
N ALA A 21 -3.31 18.56 0.57
CA ALA A 21 -2.29 17.51 0.42
C ALA A 21 -0.85 17.98 0.70
N GLY A 22 -0.65 19.27 1.03
CA GLY A 22 0.66 19.84 1.39
C GLY A 22 1.62 20.10 0.22
N LYS A 23 1.38 19.51 -0.96
CA LYS A 23 2.09 19.76 -2.23
C LYS A 23 1.14 19.66 -3.44
N ALA A 24 1.59 20.05 -4.62
CA ALA A 24 0.77 19.99 -5.83
C ALA A 24 0.56 18.55 -6.32
N GLU A 25 -0.51 18.30 -7.07
CA GLU A 25 -0.90 16.96 -7.53
C GLU A 25 0.20 16.34 -8.41
N GLU A 26 0.85 17.15 -9.23
CA GLU A 26 1.92 16.75 -10.15
C GLU A 26 3.22 16.36 -9.43
N GLU A 27 3.37 16.71 -8.16
CA GLU A 27 4.52 16.37 -7.32
C GLU A 27 4.36 15.00 -6.64
N PHE A 28 3.19 14.37 -6.70
CA PHE A 28 2.97 13.02 -6.19
C PHE A 28 3.47 11.96 -7.17
N ARG A 29 3.83 10.79 -6.63
CA ARG A 29 4.31 9.63 -7.39
C ARG A 29 5.49 9.93 -8.31
N ASN A 30 6.43 10.76 -7.84
CA ASN A 30 7.65 11.06 -8.58
C ASN A 30 8.66 9.89 -8.50
N TYR A 31 8.69 9.08 -9.55
CA TYR A 31 9.62 7.96 -9.71
C TYR A 31 10.94 8.31 -10.43
N LYS A 32 11.22 9.59 -10.73
CA LYS A 32 12.42 10.00 -11.47
C LYS A 32 13.54 10.50 -10.56
N ASP A 33 13.22 11.40 -9.65
CA ASP A 33 14.20 12.15 -8.86
C ASP A 33 13.70 12.55 -7.46
N SER A 34 12.79 11.76 -6.88
CA SER A 34 12.40 11.92 -5.47
C SER A 34 13.56 11.56 -4.53
N ASP A 35 13.52 12.10 -3.30
CA ASP A 35 14.50 11.78 -2.24
C ASP A 35 14.56 10.28 -1.91
N ARG A 36 13.49 9.54 -2.20
CA ARG A 36 13.37 8.08 -2.00
C ARG A 36 13.64 7.27 -3.27
N HIS A 37 14.03 7.89 -4.38
CA HIS A 37 14.12 7.24 -5.69
C HIS A 37 14.97 5.96 -5.70
N ALA A 38 16.13 5.97 -5.03
CA ALA A 38 17.03 4.80 -5.00
C ALA A 38 16.40 3.59 -4.29
N LEU A 39 15.72 3.84 -3.17
CA LEU A 39 15.00 2.82 -2.39
C LEU A 39 13.85 2.22 -3.21
N VAL A 40 13.00 3.09 -3.75
CA VAL A 40 11.82 2.71 -4.55
C VAL A 40 12.24 1.96 -5.82
N SER A 41 13.30 2.42 -6.50
CA SER A 41 13.83 1.77 -7.70
C SER A 41 14.37 0.38 -7.39
N ARG A 42 15.09 0.21 -6.27
CA ARG A 42 15.54 -1.12 -5.81
C ARG A 42 14.35 -2.02 -5.48
N HIS A 43 13.35 -1.51 -4.77
CA HIS A 43 12.13 -2.26 -4.44
C HIS A 43 11.48 -2.84 -5.69
N TYR A 44 11.17 -2.00 -6.68
CA TYR A 44 10.51 -2.46 -7.91
C TYR A 44 11.41 -3.35 -8.78
N ALA A 45 12.72 -3.12 -8.81
CA ALA A 45 13.64 -4.00 -9.53
C ALA A 45 13.63 -5.42 -8.97
N LEU A 46 13.64 -5.57 -7.64
CA LEU A 46 13.54 -6.88 -6.99
C LEU A 46 12.16 -7.50 -7.13
N MET A 47 11.10 -6.69 -7.03
CA MET A 47 9.72 -7.13 -7.25
C MET A 47 9.60 -7.75 -8.65
N ARG A 48 10.02 -7.03 -9.69
CA ARG A 48 9.98 -7.49 -11.09
C ARG A 48 10.82 -8.74 -11.35
N LYS A 49 11.91 -8.91 -10.61
CA LYS A 49 12.78 -10.08 -10.74
C LYS A 49 12.20 -11.33 -10.10
N ASN A 50 11.54 -11.21 -8.95
CA ASN A 50 11.23 -12.34 -8.08
C ASN A 50 9.73 -12.72 -8.04
N GLN A 51 8.82 -11.80 -8.36
CA GLN A 51 7.39 -12.09 -8.44
C GLN A 51 7.10 -12.97 -9.67
N THR A 52 7.01 -14.27 -9.42
CA THR A 52 6.70 -15.32 -10.41
C THR A 52 5.45 -16.07 -9.98
N VAL A 53 4.83 -16.83 -10.90
CA VAL A 53 3.68 -17.70 -10.56
C VAL A 53 4.03 -18.65 -9.41
N ALA A 54 5.21 -19.27 -9.43
CA ALA A 54 5.66 -20.16 -8.37
C ALA A 54 5.82 -19.43 -7.02
N PHE A 55 6.31 -18.18 -7.03
CA PHE A 55 6.38 -17.38 -5.81
C PHE A 55 4.98 -17.03 -5.28
N GLN A 56 4.05 -16.67 -6.16
CA GLN A 56 2.66 -16.40 -5.76
C GLN A 56 2.00 -17.64 -5.15
N GLU A 57 2.17 -18.82 -5.76
CA GLU A 57 1.67 -20.09 -5.21
C GLU A 57 2.28 -20.38 -3.82
N LYS A 58 3.58 -20.13 -3.63
CA LYS A 58 4.25 -20.22 -2.34
C LYS A 58 3.63 -19.28 -1.30
N MET A 59 3.39 -18.01 -1.65
CA MET A 59 2.80 -17.04 -0.73
C MET A 59 1.33 -17.37 -0.41
N GLN A 60 0.56 -17.86 -1.38
CA GLN A 60 -0.80 -18.35 -1.16
C GLN A 60 -0.82 -19.56 -0.21
N ALA A 61 0.09 -20.51 -0.36
CA ALA A 61 0.23 -21.63 0.57
C ALA A 61 0.62 -21.16 1.98
N LYS A 62 1.45 -20.11 2.09
CA LYS A 62 1.91 -19.55 3.37
C LYS A 62 0.81 -18.79 4.13
N TYR A 63 0.02 -17.97 3.43
CA TYR A 63 -0.90 -17.01 4.07
C TYR A 63 -2.40 -17.31 3.85
N GLY A 64 -2.75 -18.12 2.85
CA GLY A 64 -4.15 -18.34 2.44
C GLY A 64 -5.03 -19.07 3.45
N SER A 65 -4.45 -19.72 4.46
CA SER A 65 -5.19 -20.33 5.58
C SER A 65 -5.57 -19.35 6.68
N PHE A 66 -4.99 -18.14 6.70
CA PHE A 66 -5.15 -17.13 7.76
C PHE A 66 -4.83 -17.67 9.17
N SER A 67 -3.89 -18.61 9.28
CA SER A 67 -3.57 -19.30 10.55
C SER A 67 -2.41 -18.69 11.33
N ASN A 68 -1.81 -17.58 10.87
CA ASN A 68 -0.64 -16.97 11.50
C ASN A 68 -0.93 -16.41 12.91
N THR A 69 -2.10 -15.81 13.11
CA THR A 69 -2.47 -15.18 14.37
C THR A 69 -3.98 -14.93 14.47
N LYS A 70 -4.48 -14.61 15.67
CA LYS A 70 -5.78 -13.98 15.88
C LYS A 70 -5.56 -12.62 16.51
N MET A 71 -5.97 -11.56 15.82
CA MET A 71 -5.81 -10.18 16.25
C MET A 71 -7.09 -9.40 15.98
N THR A 72 -7.37 -8.45 16.85
CA THR A 72 -8.34 -7.37 16.63
C THR A 72 -7.79 -6.39 15.58
N VAL A 73 -8.69 -5.62 14.97
CA VAL A 73 -8.32 -4.55 14.03
C VAL A 73 -7.34 -3.57 14.68
N TRP A 74 -7.55 -3.22 15.95
CA TRP A 74 -6.67 -2.29 16.68
C TRP A 74 -5.27 -2.86 16.91
N GLU A 75 -5.14 -4.15 17.22
CA GLU A 75 -3.82 -4.79 17.37
C GLU A 75 -3.05 -4.81 16.05
N THR A 76 -3.72 -5.15 14.94
CA THR A 76 -3.10 -5.10 13.59
C THR A 76 -2.66 -3.68 13.25
N PHE A 77 -3.54 -2.72 13.51
CA PHE A 77 -3.28 -1.30 13.29
C PHE A 77 -2.07 -0.80 14.08
N ALA A 78 -1.99 -1.12 15.39
CA ALA A 78 -0.86 -0.76 16.24
C ALA A 78 0.45 -1.43 15.79
N ALA A 79 0.40 -2.67 15.33
CA ALA A 79 1.57 -3.38 14.82
C ALA A 79 2.17 -2.73 13.56
N LEU A 80 1.35 -2.08 12.72
CA LEU A 80 1.82 -1.37 11.52
C LEU A 80 2.55 -0.05 11.83
N LYS A 81 2.67 0.34 13.11
CA LYS A 81 3.61 1.39 13.54
C LYS A 81 5.07 1.01 13.26
N GLY A 82 5.38 -0.28 13.22
CA GLY A 82 6.72 -0.79 12.93
C GLY A 82 7.09 -0.89 11.45
N TYR A 83 6.14 -0.64 10.54
CA TYR A 83 6.33 -0.81 9.10
C TYR A 83 6.37 0.54 8.38
N VAL A 84 7.38 0.73 7.52
CA VAL A 84 7.51 1.88 6.61
C VAL A 84 7.63 1.33 5.20
N ASP A 85 6.75 1.75 4.30
CA ASP A 85 6.66 1.23 2.94
C ASP A 85 7.80 1.72 2.05
N SER A 86 8.70 0.82 1.66
CA SER A 86 9.84 1.13 0.77
C SER A 86 9.45 1.37 -0.70
N SER A 87 8.23 1.04 -1.10
CA SER A 87 7.73 1.26 -2.47
C SER A 87 7.16 2.66 -2.70
N ASP A 88 6.81 3.36 -1.62
CA ASP A 88 6.16 4.67 -1.67
C ASP A 88 7.19 5.80 -1.87
N PRO A 89 7.14 6.56 -2.99
CA PRO A 89 8.03 7.70 -3.21
C PRO A 89 7.62 8.95 -2.40
N ASP A 90 6.41 9.00 -1.86
CA ASP A 90 5.81 10.20 -1.26
C ASP A 90 5.85 10.21 0.27
N SER A 91 6.01 9.04 0.90
CA SER A 91 5.94 8.91 2.37
C SER A 91 7.07 8.09 2.95
N SER A 92 7.62 8.58 4.07
CA SER A 92 8.49 7.83 4.98
C SER A 92 7.84 7.59 6.34
N LEU A 93 6.54 7.88 6.46
CA LEU A 93 5.82 7.72 7.71
C LEU A 93 5.54 6.25 8.00
N PRO A 94 5.39 5.87 9.28
CA PRO A 94 4.80 4.58 9.64
C PRO A 94 3.46 4.38 8.94
N ASN A 95 3.19 3.17 8.46
CA ASN A 95 2.00 2.88 7.67
C ASN A 95 0.69 3.04 8.46
N LEU A 96 0.77 2.92 9.80
CA LEU A 96 -0.30 3.30 10.71
C LEU A 96 -0.77 4.74 10.45
N GLU A 97 0.16 5.69 10.31
CA GLU A 97 -0.15 7.11 10.09
C GLU A 97 -0.79 7.32 8.71
N HIS A 98 -0.28 6.64 7.68
CA HIS A 98 -0.87 6.67 6.33
C HIS A 98 -2.34 6.21 6.35
N MET A 99 -2.64 5.11 7.03
CA MET A 99 -4.01 4.60 7.14
C MET A 99 -4.95 5.57 7.87
N LEU A 100 -4.47 6.29 8.90
CA LEU A 100 -5.24 7.37 9.53
C LEU A 100 -5.49 8.54 8.58
N GLN A 101 -4.45 8.98 7.86
CA GLN A 101 -4.57 10.08 6.90
C GLN A 101 -5.59 9.75 5.82
N THR A 102 -5.58 8.53 5.31
CA THR A 102 -6.57 8.06 4.32
C THR A 102 -7.98 8.05 4.90
N ALA A 103 -8.18 7.47 6.09
CA ALA A 103 -9.49 7.42 6.75
C ALA A 103 -10.03 8.83 7.07
N GLU A 104 -9.20 9.72 7.62
CA GLU A 104 -9.57 11.09 7.97
C GLU A 104 -9.77 11.97 6.73
N GLY A 105 -9.01 11.75 5.65
CA GLY A 105 -9.24 12.43 4.37
C GLY A 105 -10.61 12.08 3.79
N ILE A 106 -10.96 10.79 3.80
CA ILE A 106 -12.28 10.31 3.38
C ILE A 106 -13.39 10.90 4.27
N ARG A 107 -13.20 10.92 5.59
CA ARG A 107 -14.14 11.51 6.54
C ARG A 107 -14.32 13.01 6.30
N ALA A 108 -13.22 13.75 6.13
CA ALA A 108 -13.24 15.18 5.89
C ALA A 108 -13.88 15.55 4.56
N ALA A 109 -13.79 14.68 3.55
CA ALA A 109 -14.51 14.80 2.28
C ALA A 109 -16.04 14.59 2.41
N GLY A 110 -16.53 14.15 3.58
CA GLY A 110 -17.95 13.94 3.87
C GLY A 110 -18.51 12.61 3.38
N HIS A 111 -17.63 11.63 3.16
CA HIS A 111 -18.02 10.29 2.74
C HIS A 111 -18.58 9.44 3.90
N PRO A 112 -19.39 8.40 3.61
CA PRO A 112 -20.01 7.55 4.62
C PRO A 112 -18.98 6.78 5.47
N ASP A 113 -19.41 6.38 6.66
CA ASP A 113 -18.61 5.68 7.68
C ASP A 113 -17.91 4.41 7.16
N TRP A 114 -18.58 3.60 6.35
CA TRP A 114 -17.99 2.40 5.76
C TRP A 114 -16.81 2.73 4.84
N PHE A 115 -16.83 3.87 4.16
CA PHE A 115 -15.73 4.25 3.27
C PHE A 115 -14.54 4.77 4.07
N GLN A 116 -14.80 5.48 5.17
CA GLN A 116 -13.77 5.85 6.14
C GLN A 116 -13.09 4.59 6.71
N LEU A 117 -13.88 3.57 7.05
CA LEU A 117 -13.37 2.28 7.50
C LEU A 117 -12.54 1.57 6.42
N VAL A 118 -12.98 1.57 5.16
CA VAL A 118 -12.16 1.04 4.05
C VAL A 118 -10.81 1.76 3.98
N GLY A 119 -10.79 3.09 4.11
CA GLY A 119 -9.54 3.86 4.19
C GLY A 119 -8.65 3.44 5.36
N LEU A 120 -9.23 3.10 6.50
CA LEU A 120 -8.47 2.59 7.64
C LEU A 120 -7.94 1.16 7.40
N LEU A 121 -8.70 0.30 6.71
CA LEU A 121 -8.36 -1.12 6.55
C LEU A 121 -7.47 -1.42 5.33
N HIS A 122 -7.42 -0.55 4.33
CA HIS A 122 -6.92 -0.88 2.98
C HIS A 122 -5.52 -1.51 2.95
N ASP A 123 -4.65 -1.04 3.84
CA ASP A 123 -3.23 -1.42 3.88
C ASP A 123 -2.90 -2.46 4.96
N MET A 124 -3.91 -2.99 5.68
CA MET A 124 -3.68 -3.92 6.78
C MET A 124 -2.98 -5.22 6.36
N GLY A 125 -3.05 -5.58 5.08
CA GLY A 125 -2.34 -6.75 4.53
C GLY A 125 -0.82 -6.68 4.70
N LYS A 126 -0.24 -5.48 4.83
CA LYS A 126 1.19 -5.27 5.08
C LYS A 126 1.66 -5.89 6.40
N ILE A 127 0.74 -6.27 7.30
CA ILE A 127 1.01 -7.00 8.55
C ILE A 127 1.79 -8.31 8.33
N GLN A 128 1.76 -8.86 7.11
CA GLN A 128 2.58 -10.01 6.71
C GLN A 128 4.08 -9.85 7.04
N TYR A 129 4.58 -8.61 7.16
CA TYR A 129 5.94 -8.33 7.58
C TYR A 129 6.34 -8.97 8.92
N LEU A 130 5.38 -9.18 9.84
CA LEU A 130 5.62 -9.85 11.12
C LEU A 130 6.02 -11.32 10.99
N TRP A 131 5.65 -11.97 9.88
CA TRP A 131 5.95 -13.37 9.57
C TRP A 131 6.82 -13.49 8.32
N GLY A 132 7.43 -12.38 7.92
CA GLY A 132 8.28 -12.27 6.76
C GLY A 132 9.63 -12.94 6.95
N HIS A 133 10.24 -13.36 5.85
CA HIS A 133 11.62 -13.80 5.78
C HIS A 133 12.39 -12.94 4.76
N PRO A 134 13.65 -12.57 5.01
CA PRO A 134 14.44 -11.77 4.07
C PRO A 134 14.56 -12.39 2.67
N GLU A 135 14.69 -13.71 2.58
CA GLU A 135 14.77 -14.43 1.30
C GLU A 135 13.49 -14.32 0.45
N ASP A 136 12.36 -14.00 1.07
CA ASP A 136 11.07 -13.80 0.42
C ASP A 136 10.77 -12.32 0.15
N GLY A 137 11.69 -11.40 0.43
CA GLY A 137 11.45 -9.98 0.25
C GLY A 137 10.36 -9.44 1.19
N GLN A 138 10.31 -9.96 2.41
CA GLN A 138 9.34 -9.55 3.43
C GLN A 138 10.02 -8.95 4.67
N GLU A 139 11.18 -8.32 4.50
CA GLU A 139 11.90 -7.66 5.60
C GLU A 139 11.30 -6.28 5.88
N GLY A 140 10.30 -6.22 6.76
CA GLY A 140 9.50 -5.01 7.06
C GLY A 140 10.22 -3.82 7.72
N THR A 141 11.54 -3.75 7.65
CA THR A 141 12.32 -2.57 8.09
C THR A 141 12.41 -1.55 6.96
N ALA A 142 12.48 -0.26 7.26
CA ALA A 142 12.41 0.82 6.26
C ALA A 142 13.40 0.68 5.07
N ASP A 143 14.57 0.08 5.30
CA ASP A 143 15.63 -0.13 4.30
C ASP A 143 15.76 -1.59 3.83
N GLY A 144 14.94 -2.48 4.39
CA GLY A 144 14.91 -3.91 4.08
C GLY A 144 14.29 -4.22 2.71
N ASP A 145 14.51 -5.44 2.24
CA ASP A 145 13.85 -5.92 1.02
C ASP A 145 12.39 -6.26 1.32
N GLN A 146 11.46 -5.40 0.89
CA GLN A 146 10.01 -5.52 1.10
C GLN A 146 9.20 -5.78 -0.19
N TRP A 147 9.86 -6.22 -1.27
CA TRP A 147 9.25 -6.35 -2.60
C TRP A 147 8.08 -7.36 -2.68
N ALA A 148 7.80 -8.10 -1.61
CA ALA A 148 6.65 -8.99 -1.48
C ALA A 148 5.59 -8.52 -0.46
N LEU A 149 5.62 -7.25 -0.03
CA LEU A 149 4.70 -6.69 0.97
C LEU A 149 3.90 -5.46 0.49
N GLY A 150 4.46 -4.64 -0.41
CA GLY A 150 3.84 -3.42 -0.91
C GLY A 150 4.16 -3.18 -2.40
N GLY A 151 3.74 -2.02 -2.90
CA GLY A 151 4.01 -1.59 -4.27
C GLY A 151 2.90 -1.89 -5.29
N ASP A 152 3.02 -1.26 -6.45
CA ASP A 152 2.11 -1.43 -7.58
C ASP A 152 2.14 -2.88 -8.11
N THR A 153 0.96 -3.49 -8.31
CA THR A 153 0.81 -4.88 -8.78
C THR A 153 0.68 -4.99 -10.30
N TRP A 154 0.95 -6.17 -10.87
CA TRP A 154 0.72 -6.48 -12.29
C TRP A 154 0.32 -7.96 -12.50
N VAL A 155 -0.07 -8.30 -13.73
CA VAL A 155 -0.31 -9.69 -14.20
C VAL A 155 0.67 -10.01 -15.31
#